data_AF-A0A9W7M604-F1
#
_entry.id   AF-A0A9W7M604-F1
#
_cell.length_a   1.000
_cell.length_b   1.000
_cell.length_c   1.000
_cell.angle_alpha   90.00
_cell.angle_beta   90.00
_cell.angle_gamma   90.00
#
_symmetry.space_group_name_H-M   'P 1'
#
loop_
_entity.id
_entity.type
_entity.pdbx_description
1 polymer ?
#
loop_
_entity_poly.entity_id
_entity_poly.type
_entity_poly.pdbx_seq_one_letter_code
_entity_poly.pdbx_strand_id
1 'polypeptide(L)'
;MGFASASCKHEKLEEQANLAFASQASQIEDLKLRLEERDQEVAAAQSSLSAKEDGIDKMRYESVKKSEEAEKICFELASKSWLLNEANEVIKKQQNELRELREAIQEKEEQLETSMSLRKLEEEKLKTAEAKLQQQTMEWLLAQEELKKLAEHASKHMEDANETCKDFTRVKQLLSDVRSELVSSQKSLASSRQQMEQQEQLLNQEIAELKMLMSSKENQLIQASALLKEKDEYVLKVQDELNDTKMKFSEAETVIERIAELTSRLVTAVKDEDTIVLRPVDDVGREFMHQLVDRPSNDFRLQKKQLETELKSTKESLKDKEMEVLAAQRALTTKDEDLKTVLGRLEAREKDLKRLKKEMIEGASDMNRTGEKKLQLEEVEAATSALQKLAEMSHVLLIKASTSVGADSDTSIFLQNGSDSMISMIKNDKSFDKVKTGVARLSALTEQLVKDSGIVGANRRS
;
A
#
# COMPACT_ATOMS: atom_id res chain seq x y z
N MET A 1 -197.55 4.24 -54.77
CA MET A 1 -196.37 5.09 -55.08
C MET A 1 -195.17 4.54 -54.31
N GLY A 2 -194.43 3.57 -54.86
CA GLY A 2 -193.53 2.72 -54.05
C GLY A 2 -192.17 2.35 -54.64
N PHE A 3 -191.70 3.01 -55.70
CA PHE A 3 -190.44 2.64 -56.38
C PHE A 3 -189.39 3.77 -56.47
N ALA A 4 -189.79 5.05 -56.51
CA ALA A 4 -188.84 6.16 -56.69
C ALA A 4 -187.94 6.46 -55.47
N SER A 5 -188.41 6.23 -54.24
CA SER A 5 -187.64 6.52 -53.02
C SER A 5 -186.60 5.43 -52.67
N ALA A 6 -186.76 4.23 -53.23
CA ALA A 6 -185.82 3.12 -53.05
C ALA A 6 -184.64 3.24 -54.04
N SER A 7 -184.89 3.47 -55.33
CA SER A 7 -183.81 3.69 -56.32
C SER A 7 -182.88 4.84 -55.94
N CYS A 8 -183.42 6.01 -55.55
CA CYS A 8 -182.59 7.16 -55.15
C CYS A 8 -181.76 6.90 -53.87
N LYS A 9 -182.13 5.91 -53.04
CA LYS A 9 -181.31 5.48 -51.90
C LYS A 9 -180.27 4.42 -52.28
N HIS A 10 -180.60 3.50 -53.18
CA HIS A 10 -179.65 2.51 -53.70
C HIS A 10 -178.53 3.20 -54.50
N GLU A 11 -178.91 4.09 -55.42
CA GLU A 11 -177.99 4.87 -56.26
C GLU A 11 -177.03 5.71 -55.41
N LYS A 12 -177.53 6.37 -54.35
CA LYS A 12 -176.67 7.11 -53.40
C LYS A 12 -175.76 6.22 -52.56
N LEU A 13 -176.21 5.04 -52.12
CA LEU A 13 -175.37 4.10 -51.37
C LEU A 13 -174.30 3.47 -52.27
N GLU A 14 -174.63 3.22 -53.53
CA GLU A 14 -173.73 2.68 -54.55
C GLU A 14 -172.70 3.71 -55.00
N GLU A 15 -173.11 4.97 -55.21
CA GLU A 15 -172.22 6.10 -55.48
C GLU A 15 -171.29 6.39 -54.28
N GLN A 16 -171.82 6.33 -53.05
CA GLN A 16 -171.02 6.48 -51.82
C GLN A 16 -170.05 5.31 -51.59
N ALA A 17 -170.45 4.08 -51.93
CA ALA A 17 -169.57 2.92 -51.91
C ALA A 17 -168.49 3.00 -53.00
N ASN A 18 -168.84 3.42 -54.22
CA ASN A 18 -167.87 3.61 -55.31
C ASN A 18 -166.87 4.73 -55.01
N LEU A 19 -167.29 5.84 -54.37
CA LEU A 19 -166.38 6.87 -53.87
C LEU A 19 -165.47 6.34 -52.76
N ALA A 20 -165.98 5.50 -51.86
CA ALA A 20 -165.16 4.85 -50.83
C ALA A 20 -164.15 3.86 -51.43
N PHE A 21 -164.55 3.03 -52.40
CA PHE A 21 -163.66 2.10 -53.10
C PHE A 21 -162.64 2.83 -53.98
N ALA A 22 -163.00 3.92 -54.65
CA ALA A 22 -162.06 4.75 -55.41
C ALA A 22 -161.05 5.44 -54.48
N SER A 23 -161.49 5.93 -53.32
CA SER A 23 -160.58 6.47 -52.29
C SER A 23 -159.65 5.40 -51.73
N GLN A 24 -160.17 4.19 -51.46
CA GLN A 24 -159.39 3.05 -51.00
C GLN A 24 -158.39 2.57 -52.07
N ALA A 25 -158.78 2.51 -53.34
CA ALA A 25 -157.89 2.18 -54.45
C ALA A 25 -156.77 3.22 -54.61
N SER A 26 -157.09 4.52 -54.50
CA SER A 26 -156.10 5.59 -54.48
C SER A 26 -155.14 5.45 -53.29
N GLN A 27 -155.63 5.11 -52.09
CA GLN A 27 -154.78 4.85 -50.92
C GLN A 27 -153.90 3.62 -51.09
N ILE A 28 -154.38 2.56 -51.76
CA ILE A 28 -153.60 1.35 -52.06
C ILE A 28 -152.48 1.67 -53.06
N GLU A 29 -152.75 2.45 -54.10
CA GLU A 29 -151.72 2.86 -55.07
C GLU A 29 -150.68 3.79 -54.41
N ASP A 30 -151.11 4.72 -53.56
CA ASP A 30 -150.24 5.57 -52.72
C ASP A 30 -149.32 4.76 -51.80
N LEU A 31 -149.87 3.72 -51.16
CA LEU A 31 -149.12 2.82 -50.28
C LEU A 31 -148.15 1.93 -51.08
N LYS A 32 -148.53 1.51 -52.28
CA LYS A 32 -147.70 0.73 -53.20
C LYS A 32 -146.53 1.53 -53.73
N LEU A 33 -146.74 2.80 -54.11
CA LEU A 33 -145.66 3.72 -54.47
C LEU A 33 -144.70 3.94 -53.29
N ARG A 34 -145.23 4.18 -52.07
CA ARG A 34 -144.39 4.28 -50.87
C ARG A 34 -143.64 2.99 -50.55
N LEU A 35 -144.21 1.82 -50.81
CA LEU A 35 -143.53 0.53 -50.66
C LEU A 35 -142.36 0.44 -51.64
N GLU A 36 -142.59 0.76 -52.91
CA GLU A 36 -141.56 0.73 -53.96
C GLU A 36 -140.42 1.73 -53.69
N GLU A 37 -140.73 2.94 -53.21
CA GLU A 37 -139.72 3.90 -52.73
C GLU A 37 -138.91 3.34 -51.54
N ARG A 38 -139.55 2.65 -50.59
CA ARG A 38 -138.85 2.03 -49.46
C ARG A 38 -138.00 0.85 -49.89
N ASP A 39 -138.46 0.03 -50.82
CA ASP A 39 -137.68 -1.09 -51.37
C ASP A 39 -136.46 -0.57 -52.16
N GLN A 40 -136.61 0.54 -52.90
CA GLN A 40 -135.48 1.21 -53.56
C GLN A 40 -134.47 1.80 -52.56
N GLU A 41 -134.94 2.47 -51.49
CA GLU A 41 -134.06 2.95 -50.41
C GLU A 41 -133.35 1.81 -49.68
N VAL A 42 -134.06 0.70 -49.40
CA VAL A 42 -133.48 -0.50 -48.78
C VAL A 42 -132.42 -1.12 -49.68
N ALA A 43 -132.67 -1.26 -50.99
CA ALA A 43 -131.68 -1.77 -51.94
C ALA A 43 -130.45 -0.86 -52.06
N ALA A 44 -130.65 0.46 -52.05
CA ALA A 44 -129.55 1.44 -52.03
C ALA A 44 -128.75 1.39 -50.73
N ALA A 45 -129.43 1.26 -49.58
CA ALA A 45 -128.80 1.12 -48.27
C ALA A 45 -128.01 -0.19 -48.15
N GLN A 46 -128.55 -1.31 -48.64
CA GLN A 46 -127.87 -2.61 -48.72
C GLN A 46 -126.62 -2.54 -49.61
N SER A 47 -126.73 -1.91 -50.78
CA SER A 47 -125.59 -1.72 -51.69
C SER A 47 -124.49 -0.84 -51.06
N SER A 48 -124.89 0.23 -50.36
CA SER A 48 -123.98 1.11 -49.62
C SER A 48 -123.31 0.39 -48.45
N LEU A 49 -124.07 -0.42 -47.71
CA LEU A 49 -123.57 -1.23 -46.59
C LEU A 49 -122.53 -2.25 -47.08
N SER A 50 -122.85 -3.03 -48.13
CA SER A 50 -121.91 -3.99 -48.73
C SER A 50 -120.61 -3.32 -49.19
N ALA A 51 -120.68 -2.17 -49.84
CA ALA A 51 -119.48 -1.41 -50.23
C ALA A 51 -118.67 -0.88 -49.02
N LYS A 52 -119.30 -0.66 -47.86
CA LYS A 52 -118.62 -0.32 -46.60
C LYS A 52 -118.02 -1.55 -45.93
N GLU A 53 -118.66 -2.71 -46.00
CA GLU A 53 -118.15 -3.99 -45.50
C GLU A 53 -116.88 -4.39 -46.26
N ASP A 54 -116.90 -4.38 -47.60
CA ASP A 54 -115.71 -4.60 -48.45
C ASP A 54 -114.55 -3.64 -48.10
N GLY A 55 -114.88 -2.36 -47.87
CA GLY A 55 -113.91 -1.35 -47.46
C GLY A 55 -113.31 -1.62 -46.08
N ILE A 56 -114.12 -2.09 -45.13
CA ILE A 56 -113.69 -2.48 -43.78
C ILE A 56 -112.80 -3.72 -43.84
N ASP A 57 -113.14 -4.73 -44.65
CA ASP A 57 -112.35 -5.95 -44.77
C ASP A 57 -111.00 -5.71 -45.46
N LYS A 58 -110.96 -4.82 -46.46
CA LYS A 58 -109.69 -4.32 -47.00
C LYS A 58 -108.84 -3.62 -45.94
N MET A 59 -109.43 -2.73 -45.13
CA MET A 59 -108.71 -2.06 -44.04
C MET A 59 -108.23 -3.03 -42.96
N ARG A 60 -109.03 -4.06 -42.62
CA ARG A 60 -108.63 -5.15 -41.70
C ARG A 60 -107.41 -5.89 -42.24
N TYR A 61 -107.42 -6.32 -43.50
CA TYR A 61 -106.28 -7.00 -44.13
C TYR A 61 -105.01 -6.12 -44.14
N GLU A 62 -105.13 -4.85 -44.53
CA GLU A 62 -104.00 -3.92 -44.48
C GLU A 62 -103.49 -3.69 -43.04
N SER A 63 -104.37 -3.66 -42.05
CA SER A 63 -104.01 -3.51 -40.64
C SER A 63 -103.28 -4.74 -40.10
N VAL A 64 -103.73 -5.95 -40.44
CA VAL A 64 -103.06 -7.21 -40.07
C VAL A 64 -101.66 -7.27 -40.69
N LYS A 65 -101.55 -7.02 -42.01
CA LYS A 65 -100.25 -7.01 -42.70
C LYS A 65 -99.26 -6.00 -42.09
N LYS A 66 -99.72 -4.81 -41.71
CA LYS A 66 -98.89 -3.79 -41.04
C LYS A 66 -98.48 -4.23 -39.62
N SER A 67 -99.33 -4.98 -38.91
CA SER A 67 -98.97 -5.58 -37.61
C SER A 67 -97.85 -6.60 -37.76
N GLU A 68 -97.97 -7.52 -38.72
CA GLU A 68 -96.94 -8.54 -39.03
C GLU A 68 -95.60 -7.89 -39.43
N GLU A 69 -95.63 -6.86 -40.27
CA GLU A 69 -94.44 -6.09 -40.65
C GLU A 69 -93.80 -5.38 -39.43
N ALA A 70 -94.62 -4.78 -38.55
CA ALA A 70 -94.15 -4.13 -37.33
C ALA A 70 -93.55 -5.13 -36.33
N GLU A 71 -94.17 -6.30 -36.14
CA GLU A 71 -93.65 -7.38 -35.29
C GLU A 71 -92.29 -7.89 -35.79
N LYS A 72 -92.13 -8.06 -37.11
CA LYS A 72 -90.83 -8.41 -37.71
C LYS A 72 -89.76 -7.34 -37.44
N ILE A 73 -90.09 -6.06 -37.61
CA ILE A 73 -89.18 -4.95 -37.32
C ILE A 73 -88.80 -4.91 -35.84
N CYS A 74 -89.76 -5.14 -34.93
CA CYS A 74 -89.52 -5.24 -33.50
C CYS A 74 -88.56 -6.39 -33.15
N PHE A 75 -88.72 -7.57 -33.76
CA PHE A 75 -87.79 -8.70 -33.57
C PHE A 75 -86.39 -8.38 -34.09
N GLU A 76 -86.26 -7.79 -35.28
CA GLU A 76 -84.97 -7.35 -35.82
C GLU A 76 -84.30 -6.28 -34.95
N LEU A 77 -85.07 -5.34 -34.41
CA LEU A 77 -84.57 -4.28 -33.53
C LEU A 77 -84.10 -4.84 -32.18
N ALA A 78 -84.84 -5.78 -31.59
CA ALA A 78 -84.45 -6.47 -30.36
C ALA A 78 -83.16 -7.27 -30.55
N SER A 79 -83.03 -8.00 -31.67
CA SER A 79 -81.81 -8.73 -32.03
C SER A 79 -80.60 -7.80 -32.23
N LYS A 80 -80.78 -6.68 -32.95
CA LYS A 80 -79.74 -5.65 -33.13
C LYS A 80 -79.34 -4.99 -31.79
N SER A 81 -80.29 -4.73 -30.90
CA SER A 81 -80.01 -4.20 -29.55
C SER A 81 -79.23 -5.20 -28.69
N TRP A 82 -79.54 -6.50 -28.76
CA TRP A 82 -78.78 -7.53 -28.07
C TRP A 82 -77.33 -7.62 -28.58
N LEU A 83 -77.13 -7.64 -29.90
CA LEU A 83 -75.80 -7.64 -30.51
C LEU A 83 -74.97 -6.39 -30.15
N LEU A 84 -75.60 -5.22 -30.07
CA LEU A 84 -74.94 -3.97 -29.67
C LEU A 84 -74.50 -4.03 -28.19
N ASN A 85 -75.31 -4.62 -27.31
CA ASN A 85 -74.96 -4.82 -25.91
C ASN A 85 -73.77 -5.78 -25.75
N GLU A 86 -73.77 -6.91 -26.46
CA GLU A 86 -72.65 -7.85 -26.43
C GLU A 86 -71.35 -7.21 -26.96
N ALA A 87 -71.42 -6.47 -28.08
CA ALA A 87 -70.28 -5.73 -28.61
C ALA A 87 -69.74 -4.69 -27.62
N ASN A 88 -70.62 -3.97 -26.90
CA ASN A 88 -70.21 -3.02 -25.87
C ASN A 88 -69.51 -3.71 -24.68
N GLU A 89 -69.93 -4.90 -24.26
CA GLU A 89 -69.24 -5.67 -23.20
C GLU A 89 -67.88 -6.19 -23.66
N VAL A 90 -67.73 -6.61 -24.93
CA VAL A 90 -66.43 -6.96 -25.51
C VAL A 90 -65.50 -5.75 -25.54
N ILE A 91 -65.98 -4.57 -25.96
CA ILE A 91 -65.19 -3.33 -25.98
C ILE A 91 -64.73 -2.94 -24.57
N LYS A 92 -65.60 -3.05 -23.54
CA LYS A 92 -65.22 -2.80 -22.14
C LYS A 92 -64.12 -3.75 -21.65
N LYS A 93 -64.19 -5.04 -21.98
CA LYS A 93 -63.15 -6.03 -21.64
C LYS A 93 -61.82 -5.66 -22.28
N GLN A 94 -61.81 -5.39 -23.59
CA GLN A 94 -60.60 -4.96 -24.32
C GLN A 94 -60.03 -3.63 -23.79
N GLN A 95 -60.89 -2.69 -23.38
CA GLN A 95 -60.45 -1.43 -22.77
C GLN A 95 -59.79 -1.63 -21.41
N ASN A 96 -60.24 -2.61 -20.62
CA ASN A 96 -59.60 -2.99 -19.35
C ASN A 96 -58.27 -3.69 -19.60
N GLU A 97 -58.22 -4.70 -20.49
CA GLU A 97 -56.99 -5.40 -20.88
C GLU A 97 -55.92 -4.43 -21.41
N LEU A 98 -56.31 -3.47 -22.25
CA LEU A 98 -55.39 -2.43 -22.76
C LEU A 98 -54.90 -1.46 -21.67
N ARG A 99 -55.66 -1.26 -20.59
CA ARG A 99 -55.22 -0.46 -19.44
C ARG A 99 -54.21 -1.24 -18.60
N GLU A 100 -54.53 -2.49 -18.26
CA GLU A 100 -53.66 -3.40 -17.50
C GLU A 100 -52.31 -3.62 -18.23
N LEU A 101 -52.34 -3.79 -19.56
CA LEU A 101 -51.13 -3.89 -20.37
C LEU A 101 -50.29 -2.60 -20.37
N ARG A 102 -50.90 -1.41 -20.34
CA ARG A 102 -50.17 -0.14 -20.24
C ARG A 102 -49.54 0.04 -18.87
N GLU A 103 -50.26 -0.29 -17.81
CA GLU A 103 -49.75 -0.27 -16.43
C GLU A 103 -48.56 -1.23 -16.29
N ALA A 104 -48.66 -2.45 -16.82
CA ALA A 104 -47.58 -3.42 -16.83
C ALA A 104 -46.36 -2.99 -17.68
N ILE A 105 -46.57 -2.30 -18.82
CA ILE A 105 -45.47 -1.73 -19.61
C ILE A 105 -44.75 -0.64 -18.81
N GLN A 106 -45.49 0.29 -18.20
CA GLN A 106 -44.90 1.37 -17.40
C GLN A 106 -44.09 0.81 -16.22
N GLU A 107 -44.61 -0.19 -15.50
CA GLU A 107 -43.87 -0.86 -14.42
C GLU A 107 -42.53 -1.46 -14.92
N LYS A 108 -42.51 -2.03 -16.14
CA LYS A 108 -41.29 -2.58 -16.75
C LYS A 108 -40.32 -1.50 -17.23
N GLU A 109 -40.80 -0.37 -17.70
CA GLU A 109 -39.97 0.80 -18.05
C GLU A 109 -39.29 1.39 -16.79
N GLU A 110 -40.03 1.53 -15.69
CA GLU A 110 -39.48 1.99 -14.39
C GLU A 110 -38.47 0.98 -13.81
N GLN A 111 -38.74 -0.33 -13.91
CA GLN A 111 -37.79 -1.39 -13.53
C GLN A 111 -36.53 -1.42 -14.42
N LEU A 112 -36.66 -1.07 -15.69
CA LEU A 112 -35.52 -0.99 -16.61
C LEU A 112 -34.63 0.22 -16.28
N GLU A 113 -35.20 1.40 -16.04
CA GLU A 113 -34.43 2.60 -15.69
C GLU A 113 -33.71 2.46 -14.33
N THR A 114 -34.37 1.86 -13.33
CA THR A 114 -33.74 1.53 -12.05
C THR A 114 -32.62 0.49 -12.21
N SER A 115 -32.80 -0.54 -13.06
CA SER A 115 -31.72 -1.48 -13.39
C SER A 115 -30.55 -0.82 -14.13
N MET A 116 -30.83 0.11 -15.05
CA MET A 116 -29.81 0.83 -15.82
C MET A 116 -29.00 1.80 -14.96
N SER A 117 -29.64 2.52 -14.04
CA SER A 117 -28.96 3.40 -13.08
C SER A 117 -28.11 2.61 -12.07
N LEU A 118 -28.62 1.48 -11.56
CA LEU A 118 -27.83 0.57 -10.72
C LEU A 118 -26.58 0.04 -11.45
N ARG A 119 -26.74 -0.43 -12.70
CA ARG A 119 -25.62 -0.94 -13.51
C ARG A 119 -24.54 0.12 -13.75
N LYS A 120 -24.91 1.36 -14.03
CA LYS A 120 -23.97 2.49 -14.16
C LYS A 120 -23.20 2.72 -12.85
N LEU A 121 -23.88 2.66 -11.70
CA LEU A 121 -23.23 2.81 -10.39
C LEU A 121 -22.24 1.66 -10.10
N GLU A 122 -22.60 0.42 -10.45
CA GLU A 122 -21.70 -0.73 -10.35
C GLU A 122 -20.48 -0.61 -11.28
N GLU A 123 -20.67 -0.12 -12.50
CA GLU A 123 -19.58 0.12 -13.46
C GLU A 123 -18.56 1.15 -12.94
N GLU A 124 -19.02 2.27 -12.37
CA GLU A 124 -18.13 3.29 -11.78
C GLU A 124 -17.43 2.78 -10.50
N LYS A 125 -18.10 1.97 -9.69
CA LYS A 125 -17.47 1.28 -8.54
C LYS A 125 -16.38 0.31 -9.02
N LEU A 126 -16.63 -0.42 -10.11
CA LEU A 126 -15.67 -1.36 -10.70
C LEU A 126 -14.45 -0.63 -11.28
N LYS A 127 -14.65 0.46 -12.05
CA LYS A 127 -13.56 1.33 -12.55
C LYS A 127 -12.71 1.87 -11.40
N THR A 128 -13.34 2.30 -10.31
CA THR A 128 -12.63 2.83 -9.12
C THR A 128 -11.81 1.73 -8.43
N ALA A 129 -12.37 0.53 -8.30
CA ALA A 129 -11.67 -0.62 -7.73
C ALA A 129 -10.49 -1.08 -8.61
N GLU A 130 -10.68 -1.11 -9.94
CA GLU A 130 -9.64 -1.44 -10.90
C GLU A 130 -8.47 -0.44 -10.85
N ALA A 131 -8.76 0.87 -10.90
CA ALA A 131 -7.74 1.92 -10.79
C ALA A 131 -6.94 1.81 -9.47
N LYS A 132 -7.61 1.51 -8.36
CA LYS A 132 -6.95 1.28 -7.06
C LYS A 132 -6.05 0.04 -7.07
N LEU A 133 -6.50 -1.06 -7.66
CA LEU A 133 -5.68 -2.28 -7.80
C LEU A 133 -4.47 -2.06 -8.73
N GLN A 134 -4.63 -1.32 -9.82
CA GLN A 134 -3.53 -0.92 -10.70
C GLN A 134 -2.50 -0.05 -9.96
N GLN A 135 -2.96 0.94 -9.17
CA GLN A 135 -2.07 1.75 -8.31
C GLN A 135 -1.31 0.87 -7.30
N GLN A 136 -2.00 0.02 -6.54
CA GLN A 136 -1.36 -0.86 -5.56
C GLN A 136 -0.36 -1.83 -6.21
N THR A 137 -0.64 -2.31 -7.42
CA THR A 137 0.28 -3.17 -8.19
C THR A 137 1.55 -2.40 -8.59
N MET A 138 1.40 -1.15 -9.03
CA MET A 138 2.55 -0.28 -9.36
C MET A 138 3.40 0.03 -8.13
N GLU A 139 2.77 0.37 -7.00
CA GLU A 139 3.46 0.63 -5.73
C GLU A 139 4.21 -0.61 -5.22
N TRP A 140 3.61 -1.80 -5.33
CA TRP A 140 4.25 -3.05 -4.97
C TRP A 140 5.46 -3.39 -5.85
N LEU A 141 5.36 -3.18 -7.18
CA LEU A 141 6.48 -3.38 -8.10
C LEU A 141 7.65 -2.42 -7.82
N LEU A 142 7.35 -1.16 -7.49
CA LEU A 142 8.37 -0.18 -7.08
C LEU A 142 9.07 -0.61 -5.78
N ALA A 143 8.29 -1.01 -4.77
CA ALA A 143 8.84 -1.52 -3.50
C ALA A 143 9.68 -2.80 -3.69
N GLN A 144 9.28 -3.70 -4.60
CA GLN A 144 10.05 -4.90 -4.94
C GLN A 144 11.42 -4.56 -5.55
N GLU A 145 11.46 -3.59 -6.46
CA GLU A 145 12.70 -3.13 -7.11
C GLU A 145 13.61 -2.35 -6.13
N GLU A 146 13.04 -1.58 -5.20
CA GLU A 146 13.79 -0.95 -4.10
C GLU A 146 14.40 -1.99 -3.15
N LEU A 147 13.64 -3.02 -2.76
CA LEU A 147 14.14 -4.14 -1.94
C LEU A 147 15.28 -4.89 -2.64
N LYS A 148 15.18 -5.09 -3.96
CA LYS A 148 16.25 -5.72 -4.75
C LYS A 148 17.53 -4.88 -4.73
N LYS A 149 17.44 -3.57 -4.94
CA LYS A 149 18.58 -2.64 -4.84
C LYS A 149 19.19 -2.64 -3.44
N LEU A 150 18.37 -2.63 -2.39
CA LEU A 150 18.82 -2.74 -1.01
C LEU A 150 19.58 -4.05 -0.74
N ALA A 151 19.11 -5.18 -1.28
CA ALA A 151 19.80 -6.46 -1.18
C ALA A 151 21.15 -6.46 -1.93
N GLU A 152 21.21 -5.88 -3.14
CA GLU A 152 22.46 -5.72 -3.89
C GLU A 152 23.47 -4.82 -3.15
N HIS A 153 23.01 -3.72 -2.55
CA HIS A 153 23.85 -2.85 -1.72
C HIS A 153 24.35 -3.55 -0.45
N ALA A 154 23.49 -4.30 0.24
CA ALA A 154 23.87 -5.08 1.42
C ALA A 154 24.90 -6.16 1.07
N SER A 155 24.76 -6.83 -0.09
CA SER A 155 25.72 -7.82 -0.58
C SER A 155 27.10 -7.21 -0.83
N LYS A 156 27.16 -6.06 -1.52
CA LYS A 156 28.42 -5.33 -1.78
C LYS A 156 29.09 -4.88 -0.48
N HIS A 157 28.33 -4.28 0.43
CA HIS A 157 28.85 -3.88 1.74
C HIS A 157 29.39 -5.06 2.55
N MET A 158 28.78 -6.25 2.43
CA MET A 158 29.28 -7.46 3.09
C MET A 158 30.58 -7.98 2.44
N GLU A 159 30.74 -7.83 1.13
CA GLU A 159 31.98 -8.12 0.41
C GLU A 159 33.12 -7.16 0.83
N ASP A 160 32.86 -5.85 0.84
CA ASP A 160 33.80 -4.81 1.29
C ASP A 160 34.23 -5.02 2.76
N ALA A 161 33.28 -5.35 3.64
CA ALA A 161 33.54 -5.64 5.04
C ALA A 161 34.37 -6.92 5.23
N ASN A 162 34.15 -7.94 4.39
CA ASN A 162 34.94 -9.17 4.41
C ASN A 162 36.39 -8.92 3.94
N GLU A 163 36.61 -8.12 2.89
CA GLU A 163 37.95 -7.74 2.46
C GLU A 163 38.68 -6.94 3.55
N THR A 164 37.99 -5.96 4.15
CA THR A 164 38.49 -5.21 5.31
C THR A 164 38.88 -6.14 6.48
N CYS A 165 38.12 -7.21 6.71
CA CYS A 165 38.42 -8.21 7.74
C CYS A 165 39.66 -9.06 7.42
N LYS A 166 39.90 -9.40 6.14
CA LYS A 166 41.14 -10.04 5.69
C LYS A 166 42.34 -9.12 5.91
N ASP A 167 42.22 -7.84 5.58
CA ASP A 167 43.28 -6.85 5.81
C ASP A 167 43.60 -6.68 7.30
N PHE A 168 42.59 -6.57 8.17
CA PHE A 168 42.81 -6.59 9.62
C PHE A 168 43.53 -7.86 10.09
N THR A 169 43.21 -9.01 9.51
CA THR A 169 43.87 -10.29 9.81
C THR A 169 45.34 -10.27 9.36
N ARG A 170 45.63 -9.74 8.16
CA ARG A 170 46.98 -9.57 7.63
C ARG A 170 47.82 -8.60 8.46
N VAL A 171 47.26 -7.45 8.83
CA VAL A 171 47.91 -6.45 9.71
C VAL A 171 48.20 -7.05 11.08
N LYS A 172 47.27 -7.85 11.64
CA LYS A 172 47.47 -8.55 12.91
C LYS A 172 48.61 -9.57 12.84
N GLN A 173 48.74 -10.30 11.72
CA GLN A 173 49.87 -11.20 11.50
C GLN A 173 51.19 -10.44 11.41
N LEU A 174 51.29 -9.41 10.56
CA LEU A 174 52.48 -8.57 10.45
C LEU A 174 52.91 -7.95 11.78
N LEU A 175 51.94 -7.50 12.60
CA LEU A 175 52.22 -6.97 13.94
C LEU A 175 52.76 -8.05 14.91
N SER A 176 52.35 -9.31 14.75
CA SER A 176 52.91 -10.45 15.48
C SER A 176 54.34 -10.75 15.02
N ASP A 177 54.58 -10.73 13.71
CA ASP A 177 55.89 -11.01 13.12
C ASP A 177 56.90 -9.93 13.56
N VAL A 178 56.56 -8.64 13.40
CA VAL A 178 57.37 -7.49 13.87
C VAL A 178 57.62 -7.54 15.38
N ARG A 179 56.65 -7.99 16.20
CA ARG A 179 56.88 -8.20 17.63
C ARG A 179 57.92 -9.29 17.90
N SER A 180 57.89 -10.39 17.13
CA SER A 180 58.85 -11.48 17.27
C SER A 180 60.27 -11.05 16.83
N GLU A 181 60.39 -10.29 15.74
CA GLU A 181 61.65 -9.72 15.27
C GLU A 181 62.21 -8.69 16.25
N LEU A 182 61.37 -7.84 16.85
CA LEU A 182 61.76 -6.88 17.87
C LEU A 182 62.32 -7.58 19.12
N VAL A 183 61.65 -8.62 19.63
CA VAL A 183 62.13 -9.42 20.76
C VAL A 183 63.44 -10.14 20.43
N SER A 184 63.55 -10.70 19.22
CA SER A 184 64.79 -11.32 18.74
C SER A 184 65.96 -10.31 18.68
N SER A 185 65.70 -9.14 18.10
CA SER A 185 66.67 -8.05 17.98
C SER A 185 67.10 -7.51 19.35
N GLN A 186 66.17 -7.35 20.28
CA GLN A 186 66.45 -6.93 21.66
C GLN A 186 67.32 -7.97 22.40
N LYS A 187 67.07 -9.27 22.20
CA LYS A 187 67.89 -10.35 22.75
C LYS A 187 69.30 -10.38 22.14
N SER A 188 69.41 -10.17 20.83
CA SER A 188 70.70 -10.06 20.12
C SER A 188 71.52 -8.86 20.62
N LEU A 189 70.88 -7.68 20.74
CA LEU A 189 71.51 -6.48 21.30
C LEU A 189 72.00 -6.67 22.73
N ALA A 190 71.21 -7.34 23.58
CA ALA A 190 71.62 -7.67 24.95
C ALA A 190 72.84 -8.60 24.98
N SER A 191 72.86 -9.64 24.14
CA SER A 191 74.02 -10.54 24.00
C SER A 191 75.27 -9.82 23.49
N SER A 192 75.12 -8.90 22.52
CA SER A 192 76.22 -8.09 21.99
C SER A 192 76.79 -7.14 23.05
N ARG A 193 75.93 -6.49 23.85
CA ARG A 193 76.36 -5.67 25.00
C ARG A 193 77.15 -6.49 26.02
N GLN A 194 76.65 -7.67 26.38
CA GLN A 194 77.35 -8.56 27.31
C GLN A 194 78.73 -8.99 26.78
N GLN A 195 78.87 -9.26 25.48
CA GLN A 195 80.17 -9.56 24.87
C GLN A 195 81.13 -8.36 24.88
N MET A 196 80.65 -7.15 24.58
CA MET A 196 81.48 -5.94 24.66
C MET A 196 81.93 -5.67 26.11
N GLU A 197 81.06 -5.84 27.09
CA GLU A 197 81.39 -5.66 28.51
C GLU A 197 82.43 -6.71 28.99
N GLN A 198 82.37 -7.94 28.49
CA GLN A 198 83.42 -8.95 28.70
C GLN A 198 84.75 -8.56 28.05
N GLN A 199 84.75 -8.01 26.82
CA GLN A 199 85.97 -7.50 26.18
C GLN A 199 86.55 -6.30 26.93
N GLU A 200 85.70 -5.39 27.41
CA GLU A 200 86.11 -4.24 28.23
C GLU A 200 86.74 -4.69 29.55
N GLN A 201 86.21 -5.71 30.21
CA GLN A 201 86.81 -6.30 31.42
C GLN A 201 88.20 -6.89 31.13
N LEU A 202 88.37 -7.63 30.03
CA LEU A 202 89.67 -8.18 29.62
C LEU A 202 90.68 -7.08 29.31
N LEU A 203 90.31 -6.06 28.53
CA LEU A 203 91.18 -4.91 28.24
C LEU A 203 91.56 -4.14 29.49
N ASN A 204 90.63 -3.93 30.44
CA ASN A 204 90.94 -3.30 31.72
C ASN A 204 91.92 -4.13 32.56
N GLN A 205 91.85 -5.48 32.48
CA GLN A 205 92.79 -6.36 33.13
C GLN A 205 94.19 -6.27 32.49
N GLU A 206 94.30 -6.33 31.15
CA GLU A 206 95.58 -6.12 30.44
C GLU A 206 96.20 -4.76 30.76
N ILE A 207 95.39 -3.68 30.82
CA ILE A 207 95.84 -2.34 31.21
C ILE A 207 96.37 -2.32 32.67
N ALA A 208 95.74 -3.07 33.58
CA ALA A 208 96.20 -3.18 34.96
C ALA A 208 97.53 -3.96 35.06
N GLU A 209 97.67 -5.07 34.33
CA GLU A 209 98.90 -5.86 34.25
C GLU A 209 100.06 -5.05 33.64
N LEU A 210 99.82 -4.32 32.55
CA LEU A 210 100.80 -3.42 31.92
C LEU A 210 101.21 -2.28 32.86
N LYS A 211 100.27 -1.68 33.62
CA LYS A 211 100.59 -0.68 34.65
C LYS A 211 101.49 -1.27 35.74
N MET A 212 101.18 -2.46 36.25
CA MET A 212 102.01 -3.15 37.25
C MET A 212 103.42 -3.44 36.72
N LEU A 213 103.53 -3.90 35.47
CA LEU A 213 104.82 -4.12 34.81
C LEU A 213 105.62 -2.82 34.66
N MET A 214 104.98 -1.73 34.22
CA MET A 214 105.63 -0.41 34.14
C MET A 214 106.10 0.07 35.50
N SER A 215 105.27 -0.01 36.56
CA SER A 215 105.68 0.37 37.92
C SER A 215 106.84 -0.49 38.43
N SER A 216 106.88 -1.79 38.10
CA SER A 216 108.02 -2.65 38.42
C SER A 216 109.29 -2.24 37.65
N LYS A 217 109.17 -1.81 36.39
CA LYS A 217 110.29 -1.35 35.58
C LYS A 217 110.81 0.01 36.02
N GLU A 218 109.91 0.92 36.38
CA GLU A 218 110.24 2.21 36.98
C GLU A 218 111.00 2.02 38.30
N ASN A 219 110.52 1.14 39.18
CA ASN A 219 111.22 0.80 40.43
C ASN A 219 112.62 0.20 40.17
N GLN A 220 112.78 -0.66 39.16
CA GLN A 220 114.10 -1.17 38.75
C GLN A 220 115.02 -0.05 38.23
N LEU A 221 114.48 0.90 37.47
CA LEU A 221 115.22 2.04 36.93
C LEU A 221 115.64 3.02 38.03
N ILE A 222 114.77 3.30 39.01
CA ILE A 222 115.08 4.09 40.21
C ILE A 222 116.21 3.42 41.01
N GLN A 223 116.14 2.10 41.24
CA GLN A 223 117.20 1.36 41.93
C GLN A 223 118.54 1.42 41.17
N ALA A 224 118.53 1.21 39.85
CA ALA A 224 119.72 1.31 39.01
C ALA A 224 120.31 2.73 38.99
N SER A 225 119.47 3.77 38.94
CA SER A 225 119.90 5.16 39.00
C SER A 225 120.50 5.54 40.36
N ALA A 226 119.94 5.03 41.46
CA ALA A 226 120.51 5.20 42.79
C ALA A 226 121.89 4.52 42.92
N LEU A 227 122.02 3.28 42.43
CA LEU A 227 123.30 2.56 42.42
C LEU A 227 124.34 3.24 41.53
N LEU A 228 123.94 3.80 40.37
CA LEU A 228 124.83 4.59 39.52
C LEU A 228 125.33 5.83 40.26
N LYS A 229 124.47 6.58 40.94
CA LYS A 229 124.89 7.72 41.77
C LYS A 229 125.86 7.34 42.88
N GLU A 230 125.63 6.22 43.57
CA GLU A 230 126.57 5.70 44.58
C GLU A 230 127.94 5.35 43.94
N LYS A 231 127.95 4.81 42.72
CA LYS A 231 129.19 4.55 41.96
C LYS A 231 129.85 5.84 41.49
N ASP A 232 129.10 6.85 41.06
CA ASP A 232 129.63 8.16 40.69
C ASP A 232 130.25 8.86 41.92
N GLU A 233 129.59 8.82 43.09
CA GLU A 233 130.15 9.31 44.36
C GLU A 233 131.41 8.55 44.79
N TYR A 234 131.47 7.23 44.56
CA TYR A 234 132.67 6.43 44.80
C TYR A 234 133.80 6.80 43.82
N VAL A 235 133.49 6.98 42.54
CA VAL A 235 134.45 7.43 41.52
C VAL A 235 134.97 8.83 41.83
N LEU A 236 134.12 9.75 42.30
CA LEU A 236 134.56 11.06 42.77
C LEU A 236 135.53 10.96 43.95
N LYS A 237 135.24 10.13 44.96
CA LYS A 237 136.17 9.87 46.08
C LYS A 237 137.51 9.30 45.59
N VAL A 238 137.48 8.30 44.71
CA VAL A 238 138.70 7.73 44.11
C VAL A 238 139.44 8.75 43.25
N GLN A 239 138.74 9.66 42.58
CA GLN A 239 139.34 10.74 41.80
C GLN A 239 139.98 11.81 42.70
N ASP A 240 139.38 12.13 43.84
CA ASP A 240 139.93 13.03 44.85
C ASP A 240 141.16 12.41 45.55
N GLU A 241 141.09 11.11 45.90
CA GLU A 241 142.24 10.33 46.40
C GLU A 241 143.36 10.22 45.34
N LEU A 242 143.00 10.04 44.06
CA LEU A 242 143.95 10.05 42.95
C LEU A 242 144.56 11.44 42.74
N ASN A 243 143.81 12.51 42.96
CA ASN A 243 144.32 13.88 42.88
C ASN A 243 145.22 14.23 44.09
N ASP A 244 144.89 13.78 45.30
CA ASP A 244 145.74 13.92 46.50
C ASP A 244 147.04 13.10 46.37
N THR A 245 146.95 11.84 45.93
CA THR A 245 148.14 11.04 45.62
C THR A 245 148.92 11.62 44.45
N LYS A 246 148.27 12.20 43.44
CA LYS A 246 148.94 12.94 42.36
C LYS A 246 149.62 14.21 42.88
N MET A 247 149.02 14.97 43.79
CA MET A 247 149.64 16.12 44.44
C MET A 247 150.87 15.70 45.26
N LYS A 248 150.79 14.59 46.01
CA LYS A 248 151.93 13.98 46.71
C LYS A 248 152.99 13.43 45.75
N PHE A 249 152.57 12.92 44.60
CA PHE A 249 153.48 12.54 43.53
C PHE A 249 154.15 13.75 42.90
N SER A 250 153.46 14.87 42.71
CA SER A 250 154.04 16.13 42.24
C SER A 250 154.94 16.77 43.30
N GLU A 251 154.63 16.63 44.59
CA GLU A 251 155.52 17.03 45.69
C GLU A 251 156.78 16.16 45.71
N ALA A 252 156.63 14.83 45.61
CA ALA A 252 157.74 13.89 45.44
C ALA A 252 158.51 14.11 44.13
N GLU A 253 157.83 14.50 43.05
CA GLU A 253 158.41 14.85 41.75
C GLU A 253 159.22 16.13 41.89
N THR A 254 158.73 17.18 42.57
CA THR A 254 159.56 18.37 42.87
C THR A 254 160.71 18.07 43.81
N VAL A 255 160.61 17.08 44.71
CA VAL A 255 161.76 16.59 45.50
C VAL A 255 162.76 15.83 44.64
N ILE A 256 162.29 14.97 43.73
CA ILE A 256 163.11 14.26 42.73
C ILE A 256 163.71 15.26 41.73
N GLU A 257 163.01 16.33 41.39
CA GLU A 257 163.43 17.41 40.51
C GLU A 257 164.43 18.31 41.23
N ARG A 258 164.32 18.48 42.56
CA ARG A 258 165.36 19.11 43.40
C ARG A 258 166.62 18.24 43.49
N ILE A 259 166.46 16.92 43.56
CA ILE A 259 167.56 15.95 43.47
C ILE A 259 168.16 15.96 42.05
N ALA A 260 167.34 16.07 41.01
CA ALA A 260 167.76 16.16 39.61
C ALA A 260 168.41 17.51 39.30
N GLU A 261 167.99 18.61 39.92
CA GLU A 261 168.58 19.96 39.83
C GLU A 261 169.97 19.99 40.50
N LEU A 262 170.14 19.23 41.60
CA LEU A 262 171.44 18.99 42.23
C LEU A 262 172.32 18.03 41.40
N THR A 263 171.73 17.03 40.74
CA THR A 263 172.44 16.04 39.91
C THR A 263 172.83 16.60 38.53
N SER A 264 172.03 17.50 37.96
CA SER A 264 172.25 18.15 36.65
C SER A 264 173.33 19.24 36.69
N ARG A 265 173.90 19.51 37.87
CA ARG A 265 175.17 20.26 38.00
C ARG A 265 176.41 19.35 37.92
N LEU A 266 176.23 18.02 37.77
CA LEU A 266 177.31 17.04 37.87
C LEU A 266 177.53 16.15 36.63
N VAL A 267 176.80 16.32 35.52
CA VAL A 267 177.27 15.97 34.15
C VAL A 267 176.29 16.49 33.08
N THR A 268 176.84 16.89 31.93
CA THR A 268 176.16 17.60 30.85
C THR A 268 175.55 16.71 29.76
N ALA A 269 174.56 17.29 29.06
CA ALA A 269 174.43 17.37 27.59
C ALA A 269 173.23 16.65 26.93
N VAL A 270 172.82 17.20 25.76
CA VAL A 270 171.87 16.65 24.76
C VAL A 270 170.41 16.62 25.25
N LYS A 271 169.36 17.08 24.56
CA LYS A 271 169.01 17.88 23.36
C LYS A 271 167.51 17.58 23.14
N ASP A 272 166.79 18.54 22.54
CA ASP A 272 165.76 18.36 21.49
C ASP A 272 164.58 17.38 21.76
N GLU A 273 163.36 17.86 21.96
CA GLU A 273 162.34 18.29 20.96
C GLU A 273 161.40 17.15 20.51
N ASP A 274 160.10 17.45 20.58
CA ASP A 274 158.95 16.91 19.83
C ASP A 274 158.69 15.38 19.89
N THR A 275 157.45 14.88 19.76
CA THR A 275 156.77 14.73 18.46
C THR A 275 155.47 13.93 18.70
N ILE A 276 154.29 14.50 18.37
CA ILE A 276 153.30 13.97 17.38
C ILE A 276 152.78 12.48 17.57
N VAL A 277 151.50 12.07 17.40
CA VAL A 277 150.27 12.67 16.79
C VAL A 277 149.08 11.66 16.79
N LEU A 278 147.92 12.06 16.20
CA LEU A 278 146.78 11.25 15.65
C LEU A 278 145.84 10.56 16.69
N ARG A 279 144.50 10.77 16.77
CA ARG A 279 143.38 10.78 15.78
C ARG A 279 143.29 9.44 14.99
N PRO A 280 142.15 9.01 14.37
CA PRO A 280 140.79 9.61 14.29
C PRO A 280 139.61 8.59 14.33
N VAL A 281 138.46 8.96 13.72
CA VAL A 281 137.49 8.12 12.95
C VAL A 281 136.30 7.51 13.72
N ASP A 282 135.02 7.49 13.24
CA ASP A 282 134.19 8.17 12.18
C ASP A 282 132.71 7.68 12.36
N ASP A 283 131.65 8.02 11.59
CA ASP A 283 131.12 9.25 10.95
C ASP A 283 129.70 8.94 10.35
N VAL A 284 128.90 9.97 10.01
CA VAL A 284 127.69 9.97 9.10
C VAL A 284 126.39 9.25 9.55
N GLY A 285 125.16 9.73 9.24
CA GLY A 285 124.70 10.99 8.63
C GLY A 285 123.29 10.88 7.94
N ARG A 286 122.69 12.03 7.53
CA ARG A 286 121.70 12.32 6.41
C ARG A 286 120.46 11.40 6.13
N GLU A 287 119.37 11.76 5.41
CA GLU A 287 118.67 13.02 4.98
C GLU A 287 117.31 12.66 4.24
N PHE A 288 116.50 13.66 3.85
CA PHE A 288 115.13 13.68 3.26
C PHE A 288 114.70 12.69 2.13
N MET A 289 113.37 12.46 1.97
CA MET A 289 112.56 12.78 0.74
C MET A 289 111.01 12.55 0.84
N HIS A 290 110.28 12.72 -0.29
CA HIS A 290 108.92 13.31 -0.45
C HIS A 290 107.71 12.37 -0.82
N GLN A 291 106.51 12.98 -0.83
CA GLN A 291 105.30 12.78 -1.70
C GLN A 291 104.15 11.79 -1.33
N LEU A 292 102.91 12.32 -1.28
CA LEU A 292 101.88 12.14 -2.34
C LEU A 292 100.71 13.14 -2.19
N VAL A 293 99.93 13.37 -3.26
CA VAL A 293 98.73 14.24 -3.33
C VAL A 293 97.69 13.56 -4.22
N ASP A 294 96.40 13.55 -3.84
CA ASP A 294 95.32 13.78 -4.83
C ASP A 294 93.94 14.23 -4.26
N ARG A 295 93.28 15.08 -5.03
CA ARG A 295 91.82 15.31 -5.20
C ARG A 295 90.91 15.79 -4.05
N PRO A 296 90.34 17.01 -4.19
CA PRO A 296 89.09 17.45 -3.55
C PRO A 296 87.88 17.54 -4.52
N SER A 297 86.68 17.68 -3.93
CA SER A 297 85.41 18.17 -4.52
C SER A 297 84.58 17.26 -5.45
N ASN A 298 83.44 16.80 -4.92
CA ASN A 298 82.22 16.48 -5.70
C ASN A 298 80.93 16.44 -4.86
N ASP A 299 81.02 16.43 -3.52
CA ASP A 299 79.90 16.12 -2.61
C ASP A 299 78.77 17.18 -2.62
N PHE A 300 79.12 18.47 -2.50
CA PHE A 300 78.16 19.59 -2.56
C PHE A 300 77.35 19.65 -3.87
N ARG A 301 77.91 19.15 -4.98
CA ARG A 301 77.26 19.17 -6.30
C ARG A 301 76.23 18.04 -6.45
N LEU A 302 76.39 16.94 -5.72
CA LEU A 302 75.40 15.86 -5.63
C LEU A 302 74.25 16.26 -4.68
N GLN A 303 74.55 16.74 -3.47
CA GLN A 303 73.53 17.23 -2.55
C GLN A 303 72.67 18.36 -3.15
N LYS A 304 73.29 19.35 -3.83
CA LYS A 304 72.54 20.43 -4.49
C LYS A 304 71.57 19.90 -5.55
N LYS A 305 72.01 18.94 -6.38
CA LYS A 305 71.12 18.31 -7.38
C LYS A 305 69.96 17.55 -6.74
N GLN A 306 70.22 16.85 -5.63
CA GLN A 306 69.19 16.10 -4.94
C GLN A 306 68.12 17.02 -4.33
N LEU A 307 68.53 18.11 -3.67
CA LEU A 307 67.61 19.14 -3.18
C LEU A 307 66.84 19.84 -4.31
N GLU A 308 67.47 20.08 -5.47
CA GLU A 308 66.77 20.61 -6.66
C GLU A 308 65.70 19.63 -7.18
N THR A 309 65.94 18.32 -7.15
CA THR A 309 64.94 17.32 -7.54
C THR A 309 63.81 17.14 -6.51
N GLU A 310 64.13 17.17 -5.21
CA GLU A 310 63.13 17.08 -4.12
C GLU A 310 62.25 18.35 -4.08
N LEU A 311 62.84 19.53 -4.27
CA LEU A 311 62.10 20.80 -4.37
C LEU A 311 61.26 20.88 -5.65
N LYS A 312 61.70 20.28 -6.76
CA LYS A 312 60.86 20.14 -7.96
C LYS A 312 59.69 19.20 -7.70
N SER A 313 59.93 18.02 -7.13
CA SER A 313 58.91 17.01 -6.85
C SER A 313 57.84 17.50 -5.87
N THR A 314 58.25 18.15 -4.78
CA THR A 314 57.31 18.77 -3.81
C THR A 314 56.49 19.89 -4.43
N LYS A 315 57.07 20.70 -5.33
CA LYS A 315 56.35 21.76 -6.06
C LYS A 315 55.38 21.23 -7.12
N GLU A 316 55.65 20.05 -7.67
CA GLU A 316 54.76 19.32 -8.59
C GLU A 316 53.59 18.69 -7.80
N SER A 317 53.90 17.97 -6.71
CA SER A 317 52.89 17.42 -5.79
C SER A 317 51.96 18.49 -5.18
N LEU A 318 52.49 19.69 -4.88
CA LEU A 318 51.68 20.81 -4.41
C LEU A 318 50.66 21.28 -5.48
N LYS A 319 51.04 21.30 -6.75
CA LYS A 319 50.12 21.63 -7.86
C LYS A 319 49.05 20.56 -8.05
N ASP A 320 49.42 19.29 -7.95
CA ASP A 320 48.45 18.19 -8.03
C ASP A 320 47.43 18.29 -6.90
N LYS A 321 47.87 18.62 -5.69
CA LYS A 321 46.98 18.86 -4.54
C LYS A 321 46.12 20.12 -4.69
N GLU A 322 46.65 21.20 -5.28
CA GLU A 322 45.87 22.40 -5.61
C GLU A 322 44.79 22.09 -6.65
N MET A 323 45.10 21.30 -7.68
CA MET A 323 44.14 20.82 -8.67
C MET A 323 43.08 19.88 -8.07
N GLU A 324 43.46 19.00 -7.15
CA GLU A 324 42.54 18.12 -6.42
C GLU A 324 41.58 18.93 -5.53
N VAL A 325 42.08 19.96 -4.84
CA VAL A 325 41.24 20.90 -4.05
C VAL A 325 40.27 21.66 -4.94
N LEU A 326 40.71 22.18 -6.09
CA LEU A 326 39.83 22.85 -7.05
C LEU A 326 38.76 21.90 -7.63
N ALA A 327 39.10 20.64 -7.87
CA ALA A 327 38.14 19.61 -8.30
C ALA A 327 37.12 19.29 -7.20
N ALA A 328 37.57 19.12 -5.96
CA ALA A 328 36.71 18.90 -4.80
C ALA A 328 35.77 20.09 -4.54
N GLN A 329 36.27 21.33 -4.68
CA GLN A 329 35.47 22.53 -4.50
C GLN A 329 34.38 22.66 -5.57
N ARG A 330 34.67 22.32 -6.84
CA ARG A 330 33.65 22.23 -7.90
C ARG A 330 32.60 21.16 -7.59
N ALA A 331 33.02 19.96 -7.19
CA ALA A 331 32.12 18.88 -6.81
C ALA A 331 31.20 19.28 -5.63
N LEU A 332 31.72 20.00 -4.65
CA LEU A 332 30.93 20.57 -3.54
C LEU A 332 29.87 21.54 -4.06
N THR A 333 30.23 22.50 -4.92
CA THR A 333 29.26 23.47 -5.47
C THR A 333 28.15 22.80 -6.28
N THR A 334 28.46 21.76 -7.06
CA THR A 334 27.44 20.96 -7.76
C THR A 334 26.53 20.23 -6.78
N LYS A 335 27.05 19.73 -5.65
CA LYS A 335 26.24 19.08 -4.60
C LYS A 335 25.35 20.05 -3.84
N ASP A 336 25.78 21.29 -3.61
CA ASP A 336 24.93 22.33 -3.03
C ASP A 336 23.78 22.71 -3.97
N GLU A 337 24.04 22.78 -5.28
CA GLU A 337 23.00 22.98 -6.30
C GLU A 337 22.01 21.81 -6.36
N ASP A 338 22.50 20.56 -6.39
CA ASP A 338 21.67 19.34 -6.30
C ASP A 338 20.74 19.42 -5.06
N LEU A 339 21.30 19.67 -3.88
CA LEU A 339 20.55 19.76 -2.61
C LEU A 339 19.49 20.86 -2.65
N LYS A 340 19.81 22.04 -3.22
CA LYS A 340 18.85 23.13 -3.40
C LYS A 340 17.66 22.73 -4.28
N THR A 341 17.89 21.95 -5.34
CA THR A 341 16.78 21.43 -6.17
C THR A 341 15.94 20.37 -5.44
N VAL A 342 16.57 19.52 -4.64
CA VAL A 342 15.89 18.49 -3.83
C VAL A 342 15.01 19.13 -2.75
N LEU A 343 15.52 20.15 -2.04
CA LEU A 343 14.75 20.93 -1.08
C LEU A 343 13.50 21.57 -1.71
N GLY A 344 13.65 22.22 -2.87
CA GLY A 344 12.51 22.80 -3.59
C GLY A 344 11.43 21.77 -3.99
N ARG A 345 11.84 20.55 -4.39
CA ARG A 345 10.91 19.44 -4.66
C ARG A 345 10.21 18.95 -3.39
N LEU A 346 10.92 18.91 -2.27
CA LEU A 346 10.39 18.44 -0.99
C LEU A 346 9.38 19.45 -0.42
N GLU A 347 9.65 20.75 -0.50
CA GLU A 347 8.67 21.80 -0.18
C GLU A 347 7.41 21.74 -1.04
N ALA A 348 7.55 21.45 -2.34
CA ALA A 348 6.39 21.28 -3.23
C ALA A 348 5.53 20.09 -2.79
N ARG A 349 6.15 18.93 -2.54
CA ARG A 349 5.47 17.74 -1.99
C ARG A 349 4.79 18.01 -0.65
N GLU A 350 5.41 18.79 0.24
CA GLU A 350 4.80 19.16 1.53
C GLU A 350 3.56 20.06 1.35
N LYS A 351 3.61 21.01 0.42
CA LYS A 351 2.47 21.88 0.05
C LYS A 351 1.31 21.06 -0.52
N ASP A 352 1.59 20.08 -1.38
CA ASP A 352 0.56 19.22 -1.95
C ASP A 352 -0.03 18.22 -0.92
N LEU A 353 0.78 17.68 -0.01
CA LEU A 353 0.27 16.89 1.12
C LEU A 353 -0.63 17.72 2.05
N LYS A 354 -0.28 18.99 2.31
CA LYS A 354 -1.12 19.91 3.09
C LYS A 354 -2.46 20.19 2.37
N ARG A 355 -2.46 20.31 1.03
CA ARG A 355 -3.66 20.46 0.21
C ARG A 355 -4.55 19.22 0.29
N LEU A 356 -4.00 18.03 -0.01
CA LEU A 356 -4.72 16.76 0.02
C LEU A 356 -5.32 16.47 1.41
N LYS A 357 -4.58 16.79 2.49
CA LYS A 357 -5.09 16.67 3.86
C LYS A 357 -6.29 17.59 4.11
N LYS A 358 -6.30 18.81 3.56
CA LYS A 358 -7.45 19.71 3.66
C LYS A 358 -8.66 19.14 2.89
N GLU A 359 -8.44 18.73 1.64
CA GLU A 359 -9.48 18.10 0.80
C GLU A 359 -10.08 16.85 1.46
N MET A 360 -9.27 16.01 2.11
CA MET A 360 -9.74 14.83 2.84
C MET A 360 -10.58 15.18 4.08
N ILE A 361 -10.26 16.27 4.79
CA ILE A 361 -11.06 16.76 5.91
C ILE A 361 -12.40 17.33 5.40
N GLU A 362 -12.37 18.07 4.29
CA GLU A 362 -13.54 18.71 3.68
C GLU A 362 -14.51 17.64 3.13
N GLY A 363 -14.00 16.62 2.44
CA GLY A 363 -14.78 15.44 2.00
C GLY A 363 -15.29 14.56 3.17
N ALA A 364 -14.57 14.50 4.30
CA ALA A 364 -15.05 13.83 5.51
C ALA A 364 -16.17 14.61 6.23
N SER A 365 -16.22 15.94 6.11
CA SER A 365 -17.37 16.72 6.55
C SER A 365 -18.61 16.53 5.66
N ASP A 366 -18.44 16.37 4.34
CA ASP A 366 -19.57 16.08 3.44
C ASP A 366 -20.12 14.66 3.64
N MET A 367 -19.28 13.64 3.83
CA MET A 367 -19.73 12.28 4.18
C MET A 367 -20.49 12.19 5.51
N ASN A 368 -20.35 13.16 6.41
CA ASN A 368 -21.16 13.21 7.64
C ASN A 368 -22.54 13.89 7.45
N ARG A 369 -22.89 14.35 6.25
CA ARG A 369 -24.20 14.97 5.94
C ARG A 369 -25.07 14.15 4.98
N THR A 370 -24.59 13.05 4.41
CA THR A 370 -25.30 12.25 3.40
C THR A 370 -25.73 10.87 3.90
N GLY A 371 -26.99 10.77 4.34
CA GLY A 371 -27.89 9.62 4.09
C GLY A 371 -27.66 8.29 4.83
N GLU A 372 -26.48 7.68 4.74
CA GLU A 372 -26.31 6.23 4.96
C GLU A 372 -26.66 5.76 6.39
N LYS A 373 -26.32 6.56 7.41
CA LYS A 373 -26.61 6.23 8.81
C LYS A 373 -28.08 6.37 9.21
N LYS A 374 -28.92 7.05 8.40
CA LYS A 374 -30.34 7.21 8.72
C LYS A 374 -31.17 6.05 8.16
N LEU A 375 -30.89 5.63 6.93
CA LEU A 375 -31.56 4.50 6.28
C LEU A 375 -31.31 3.19 7.01
N GLN A 376 -30.08 2.91 7.46
CA GLN A 376 -29.78 1.69 8.21
C GLN A 376 -30.50 1.60 9.57
N LEU A 377 -30.79 2.73 10.22
CA LEU A 377 -31.50 2.72 11.51
C LEU A 377 -33.01 2.50 11.31
N GLU A 378 -33.58 3.16 10.29
CA GLU A 378 -34.99 3.05 9.90
C GLU A 378 -35.33 1.65 9.35
N GLU A 379 -34.42 1.04 8.59
CA GLU A 379 -34.56 -0.34 8.10
C GLU A 379 -34.51 -1.38 9.24
N VAL A 380 -33.61 -1.19 10.23
CA VAL A 380 -33.54 -2.04 11.43
C VAL A 380 -34.78 -1.88 12.32
N GLU A 381 -35.31 -0.67 12.48
CA GLU A 381 -36.53 -0.40 13.24
C GLU A 381 -37.79 -0.99 12.56
N ALA A 382 -37.86 -0.93 11.22
CA ALA A 382 -38.91 -1.59 10.44
C ALA A 382 -38.82 -3.13 10.53
N ALA A 383 -37.62 -3.71 10.40
CA ALA A 383 -37.41 -5.15 10.47
C ALA A 383 -37.73 -5.74 11.86
N THR A 384 -37.34 -5.03 12.93
CA THR A 384 -37.66 -5.43 14.32
C THR A 384 -39.15 -5.32 14.62
N SER A 385 -39.82 -4.25 14.14
CA SER A 385 -41.28 -4.11 14.25
C SER A 385 -42.04 -5.22 13.50
N ALA A 386 -41.57 -5.61 12.31
CA ALA A 386 -42.14 -6.70 11.54
C ALA A 386 -41.99 -8.07 12.25
N LEU A 387 -40.80 -8.34 12.82
CA LEU A 387 -40.54 -9.54 13.62
C LEU A 387 -41.44 -9.64 14.84
N GLN A 388 -41.62 -8.55 15.60
CA GLN A 388 -42.50 -8.54 16.75
C GLN A 388 -43.96 -8.83 16.37
N LYS A 389 -44.47 -8.18 15.31
CA LYS A 389 -45.85 -8.40 14.83
C LYS A 389 -46.07 -9.84 14.35
N LEU A 390 -45.05 -10.46 13.75
CA LEU A 390 -45.09 -11.86 13.31
C LEU A 390 -45.10 -12.82 14.52
N ALA A 391 -44.37 -12.50 15.60
CA ALA A 391 -44.42 -13.24 16.87
C ALA A 391 -45.83 -13.18 17.50
N GLU A 392 -46.43 -11.99 17.57
CA GLU A 392 -47.79 -11.77 18.08
C GLU A 392 -48.83 -12.56 17.26
N MET A 393 -48.77 -12.49 15.93
CA MET A 393 -49.66 -13.25 15.04
C MET A 393 -49.48 -14.77 15.19
N SER A 394 -48.25 -15.25 15.34
CA SER A 394 -47.94 -16.67 15.59
C SER A 394 -48.55 -17.14 16.91
N HIS A 395 -48.46 -16.32 17.97
CA HIS A 395 -49.04 -16.63 19.28
C HIS A 395 -50.58 -16.66 19.23
N VAL A 396 -51.21 -15.70 18.56
CA VAL A 396 -52.67 -15.69 18.33
C VAL A 396 -53.14 -16.91 17.54
N LEU A 397 -52.40 -17.31 16.49
CA LEU A 397 -52.69 -18.55 15.74
C LEU A 397 -52.53 -19.80 16.59
N LEU A 398 -51.50 -19.88 17.44
CA LEU A 398 -51.28 -21.01 18.34
C LEU A 398 -52.40 -21.14 19.39
N ILE A 399 -52.85 -20.01 19.94
CA ILE A 399 -54.01 -19.96 20.85
C ILE A 399 -55.27 -20.41 20.11
N LYS A 400 -55.55 -19.86 18.92
CA LYS A 400 -56.75 -20.18 18.13
C LYS A 400 -56.77 -21.64 17.65
N ALA A 401 -55.63 -22.20 17.26
CA ALA A 401 -55.50 -23.63 16.95
C ALA A 401 -55.64 -24.52 18.20
N SER A 402 -55.35 -24.00 19.39
CA SER A 402 -55.55 -24.74 20.64
C SER A 402 -56.99 -24.69 21.14
N THR A 403 -57.71 -23.59 20.94
CA THR A 403 -59.15 -23.48 21.28
C THR A 403 -60.07 -24.14 20.25
N SER A 404 -59.66 -24.21 18.97
CA SER A 404 -60.38 -24.94 17.91
C SER A 404 -60.53 -26.45 18.14
N VAL A 405 -59.81 -27.02 19.13
CA VAL A 405 -59.91 -28.44 19.52
C VAL A 405 -60.94 -28.66 20.63
N GLY A 406 -61.44 -27.60 21.28
CA GLY A 406 -62.33 -27.70 22.45
C GLY A 406 -63.80 -27.35 22.21
N ALA A 407 -64.23 -27.14 20.97
CA ALA A 407 -65.56 -26.57 20.67
C ALA A 407 -66.63 -27.58 20.18
N ASP A 408 -66.24 -28.75 19.67
CA ASP A 408 -67.18 -29.77 19.16
C ASP A 408 -67.34 -30.95 20.12
N SER A 409 -67.71 -30.66 21.38
CA SER A 409 -67.93 -31.69 22.41
C SER A 409 -69.03 -31.35 23.41
N ASP A 410 -70.11 -30.71 22.94
CA ASP A 410 -71.46 -30.88 23.54
C ASP A 410 -72.54 -30.22 22.65
N THR A 411 -73.13 -31.00 21.74
CA THR A 411 -74.51 -30.76 21.27
C THR A 411 -75.14 -32.10 20.89
N SER A 412 -75.86 -32.68 21.84
CA SER A 412 -76.73 -33.84 21.61
C SER A 412 -78.02 -33.47 20.86
N ILE A 413 -78.62 -34.48 20.21
CA ILE A 413 -80.02 -34.55 19.72
C ILE A 413 -80.38 -33.79 18.42
N PHE A 414 -80.40 -34.48 17.26
CA PHE A 414 -81.64 -35.01 16.63
C PHE A 414 -81.35 -35.89 15.40
N LEU A 415 -82.32 -36.76 15.02
CA LEU A 415 -82.27 -37.65 13.83
C LEU A 415 -82.35 -36.84 12.51
N GLN A 416 -81.92 -37.31 11.32
CA GLN A 416 -82.43 -38.50 10.61
C GLN A 416 -81.73 -38.71 9.23
N ASN A 417 -81.50 -39.98 8.85
CA ASN A 417 -81.27 -40.55 7.50
C ASN A 417 -80.36 -39.86 6.45
N GLY A 418 -79.37 -40.61 5.93
CA GLY A 418 -79.04 -40.58 4.49
C GLY A 418 -77.57 -40.68 4.09
N SER A 419 -77.17 -41.87 3.62
CA SER A 419 -76.09 -42.14 2.66
C SER A 419 -74.61 -42.02 3.09
N ASP A 420 -73.85 -42.99 2.58
CA ASP A 420 -72.43 -43.27 2.81
C ASP A 420 -71.46 -42.08 2.73
N SER A 421 -70.65 -41.90 3.80
CA SER A 421 -69.27 -41.41 3.70
C SER A 421 -68.43 -41.90 4.88
N MET A 422 -68.36 -43.22 5.06
CA MET A 422 -67.34 -43.82 5.92
C MET A 422 -65.96 -43.66 5.26
N ILE A 423 -64.91 -43.47 6.06
CA ILE A 423 -63.49 -43.33 5.65
C ILE A 423 -63.08 -41.91 5.18
N SER A 424 -63.11 -40.93 6.08
CA SER A 424 -62.21 -39.75 6.00
C SER A 424 -61.82 -39.15 7.36
N MET A 425 -62.74 -39.09 8.32
CA MET A 425 -62.59 -38.30 9.56
C MET A 425 -61.47 -38.70 10.53
N ILE A 426 -60.87 -39.90 10.45
CA ILE A 426 -59.81 -40.35 11.39
C ILE A 426 -58.39 -39.97 10.93
N LYS A 427 -58.20 -39.43 9.72
CA LYS A 427 -56.87 -39.05 9.20
C LYS A 427 -56.45 -37.60 9.45
N ASN A 428 -57.35 -36.72 9.87
CA ASN A 428 -57.04 -35.29 10.08
C ASN A 428 -56.30 -34.99 11.38
N ASP A 429 -56.38 -35.85 12.40
CA ASP A 429 -55.66 -35.64 13.67
C ASP A 429 -54.13 -35.63 13.44
N LYS A 430 -53.62 -36.58 12.64
CA LYS A 430 -52.18 -36.75 12.42
C LYS A 430 -51.57 -35.69 11.49
N SER A 431 -52.39 -34.95 10.74
CA SER A 431 -51.97 -33.74 10.03
C SER A 431 -52.12 -32.50 10.92
N PHE A 432 -53.17 -32.42 11.73
CA PHE A 432 -53.39 -31.33 12.68
C PHE A 432 -52.31 -31.28 13.77
N ASP A 433 -51.91 -32.42 14.36
CA ASP A 433 -50.79 -32.51 15.31
C ASP A 433 -49.46 -32.05 14.71
N LYS A 434 -49.22 -32.35 13.42
CA LYS A 434 -48.04 -31.87 12.68
C LYS A 434 -48.09 -30.35 12.46
N VAL A 435 -49.27 -29.81 12.15
CA VAL A 435 -49.46 -28.35 12.06
C VAL A 435 -49.26 -27.70 13.43
N LYS A 436 -49.83 -28.27 14.51
CA LYS A 436 -49.71 -27.76 15.88
C LYS A 436 -48.26 -27.79 16.38
N THR A 437 -47.53 -28.88 16.16
CA THR A 437 -46.09 -28.95 16.48
C THR A 437 -45.22 -28.08 15.56
N GLY A 438 -45.60 -27.91 14.29
CA GLY A 438 -44.96 -26.97 13.37
C GLY A 438 -45.11 -25.51 13.82
N VAL A 439 -46.34 -25.09 14.14
CA VAL A 439 -46.66 -23.75 14.65
C VAL A 439 -45.99 -23.49 16.01
N ALA A 440 -45.96 -24.48 16.92
CA ALA A 440 -45.23 -24.36 18.18
C ALA A 440 -43.71 -24.17 17.98
N ARG A 441 -43.10 -24.90 17.03
CA ARG A 441 -41.67 -24.74 16.68
C ARG A 441 -41.39 -23.39 16.03
N LEU A 442 -42.25 -22.93 15.13
CA LEU A 442 -42.14 -21.60 14.52
C LEU A 442 -42.29 -20.50 15.58
N SER A 443 -43.29 -20.59 16.46
CA SER A 443 -43.47 -19.66 17.58
C SER A 443 -42.23 -19.58 18.47
N ALA A 444 -41.65 -20.72 18.85
CA ALA A 444 -40.43 -20.74 19.65
C ALA A 444 -39.21 -20.15 18.92
N LEU A 445 -39.08 -20.41 17.61
CA LEU A 445 -38.00 -19.83 16.79
C LEU A 445 -38.15 -18.30 16.66
N THR A 446 -39.36 -17.80 16.41
CA THR A 446 -39.62 -16.36 16.33
C THR A 446 -39.40 -15.67 17.67
N GLU A 447 -39.81 -16.28 18.79
CA GLU A 447 -39.56 -15.74 20.13
C GLU A 447 -38.06 -15.72 20.47
N GLN A 448 -37.28 -16.71 20.01
CA GLN A 448 -35.83 -16.72 20.13
C GLN A 448 -35.18 -15.59 19.31
N LEU A 449 -35.60 -15.38 18.06
CA LEU A 449 -35.12 -14.27 17.22
C LEU A 449 -35.47 -12.88 17.80
N VAL A 450 -36.62 -12.74 18.46
CA VAL A 450 -37.02 -11.51 19.18
C VAL A 450 -36.19 -11.28 20.46
N LYS A 451 -35.69 -12.35 21.11
CA LYS A 451 -34.75 -12.24 22.24
C LYS A 451 -33.33 -11.92 21.77
N ASP A 452 -32.86 -12.59 20.72
CA ASP A 452 -31.51 -12.42 20.17
C ASP A 452 -31.32 -11.04 19.51
N SER A 453 -32.41 -10.41 19.05
CA SER A 453 -32.44 -9.00 18.60
C SER A 453 -32.55 -7.98 19.74
N GLY A 454 -32.59 -8.41 21.01
CA GLY A 454 -32.51 -7.54 22.19
C GLY A 454 -33.79 -6.78 22.57
N ILE A 455 -34.87 -6.92 21.79
CA ILE A 455 -36.11 -6.14 21.91
C ILE A 455 -36.74 -6.26 23.33
N VAL A 456 -36.66 -7.45 23.92
CA VAL A 456 -37.28 -7.78 25.22
C VAL A 456 -36.64 -7.02 26.41
N GLY A 457 -35.44 -6.45 26.24
CA GLY A 457 -34.73 -5.71 27.30
C GLY A 457 -35.21 -4.28 27.54
N ALA A 458 -35.89 -3.65 26.58
CA ALA A 458 -36.16 -2.21 26.59
C ALA A 458 -37.39 -1.80 27.43
N ASN A 459 -38.38 -2.68 27.59
CA ASN A 459 -39.71 -2.30 28.11
C ASN A 459 -39.93 -2.59 29.62
N ARG A 460 -38.85 -2.55 30.42
CA ARG A 460 -38.89 -2.65 31.90
C ARG A 460 -37.98 -1.64 32.61
N ARG A 461 -37.95 -0.39 32.13
CA ARG A 461 -37.52 0.78 32.91
C ARG A 461 -38.39 2.00 32.59
N SER A 462 -39.58 2.02 33.18
CA SER A 462 -40.32 3.22 33.56
C SER A 462 -40.68 3.13 35.04
#